data_AF-A0A941RNY1-F1
#
_entry.id   AF-A0A941RNY1-F1
#
_cell.length_a   1.000
_cell.length_b   1.000
_cell.length_c   1.000
_cell.angle_alpha   90.00
_cell.angle_beta   90.00
_cell.angle_gamma   90.00
#
_symmetry.space_group_name_H-M   'P 1'
#
loop_
_entity.id
_entity.type
_entity.pdbx_description
1 polymer ?
#
loop_
_entity_poly.entity_id
_entity_poly.type
_entity_poly.pdbx_seq_one_letter_code
_entity_poly.pdbx_strand_id
1 'polypeptide(L)'
;MGEFVAASGRKVRIRKDGSVEFGLMNGYLPKESVFDAEEYFRARRDEELGRWRYPYDPDFVVREIDRDSFDRRRVEVLNERTFEKTVFNPVVATGESAKHRAARAFFEAHPAPKPWHGAQAGEFWTVTHAGEDETCRVDDVAGTLRFVGVSGWGTSVSMPITHHSITTAVRMVAEAAA
;
A
#
# COMPACT_ATOMS: atom_id res chain seq x y z
N MET A 1 2.17 4.29 -20.20
CA MET A 1 3.18 3.26 -20.54
C MET A 1 3.88 2.90 -19.25
N GLY A 2 3.89 1.62 -18.87
CA GLY A 2 4.59 1.16 -17.67
C GLY A 2 6.06 0.90 -17.98
N GLU A 3 6.96 1.43 -17.16
CA GLU A 3 8.37 1.04 -17.11
C GLU A 3 8.54 0.18 -15.85
N PHE A 4 9.07 -1.04 -16.02
CA PHE A 4 9.39 -1.95 -14.91
C PHE A 4 10.90 -2.07 -14.78
N VAL A 5 11.41 -2.16 -13.55
CA VAL A 5 12.84 -2.36 -13.28
C VAL A 5 12.99 -3.73 -12.64
N ALA A 6 13.67 -4.65 -13.35
CA ALA A 6 13.97 -5.98 -12.83
C ALA A 6 15.01 -5.92 -11.70
N ALA A 7 15.14 -6.99 -10.93
CA ALA A 7 16.14 -7.11 -9.85
C ALA A 7 17.59 -6.95 -10.36
N SER A 8 17.85 -7.25 -11.63
CA SER A 8 19.15 -6.96 -12.27
C SER A 8 19.43 -5.47 -12.51
N GLY A 9 18.45 -4.59 -12.25
CA GLY A 9 18.49 -3.17 -12.54
C GLY A 9 18.14 -2.80 -13.98
N ARG A 10 17.84 -3.78 -14.85
CA ARG A 10 17.45 -3.53 -16.23
C ARG A 10 16.02 -3.02 -16.34
N LYS A 11 15.82 -2.06 -17.24
CA LYS A 11 14.51 -1.49 -17.58
C LYS A 11 13.81 -2.38 -18.61
N VAL A 12 12.58 -2.74 -18.31
CA VAL A 12 11.66 -3.47 -19.17
C VAL A 12 10.57 -2.51 -19.64
N ARG A 13 10.38 -2.39 -20.96
CA ARG A 13 9.38 -1.51 -21.57
C ARG A 13 8.38 -2.30 -22.39
N ILE A 14 7.10 -1.95 -22.24
CA ILE A 14 6.02 -2.48 -23.08
C ILE A 14 5.74 -1.47 -24.18
N ARG A 15 5.92 -1.88 -25.44
CA ARG A 15 5.59 -1.06 -26.61
C ARG A 15 4.08 -1.02 -26.84
N LYS A 16 3.62 -0.09 -27.68
CA LYS A 16 2.18 0.08 -28.00
C LYS A 16 1.55 -1.15 -28.67
N ASP A 17 2.37 -1.96 -29.35
CA ASP A 17 1.97 -3.21 -30.01
C ASP A 17 1.94 -4.42 -29.06
N GLY A 18 2.26 -4.23 -27.78
CA GLY A 18 2.32 -5.29 -26.77
C GLY A 18 3.64 -6.05 -26.73
N SER A 19 4.60 -5.75 -27.60
CA SER A 19 5.94 -6.34 -27.51
C SER A 19 6.68 -5.82 -26.28
N VAL A 20 7.48 -6.70 -25.67
CA VAL A 20 8.28 -6.40 -24.47
C VAL A 20 9.73 -6.23 -24.89
N GLU A 21 10.29 -5.07 -24.56
CA GLU A 21 11.66 -4.69 -24.88
C GLU A 21 12.52 -4.72 -23.61
N PHE A 22 13.61 -5.49 -23.68
CA PHE A 22 14.59 -5.66 -22.61
C PHE A 22 15.91 -4.99 -23.04
N GLY A 23 16.06 -3.70 -22.73
CA GLY A 23 17.23 -2.93 -23.19
C GLY A 23 17.21 -2.59 -24.69
N LEU A 24 18.38 -2.40 -25.31
CA LEU A 24 18.54 -1.83 -26.67
C LEU A 24 18.75 -2.86 -27.80
N MET A 25 18.73 -4.17 -27.53
CA MET A 25 19.10 -5.16 -28.55
C MET A 25 17.89 -5.87 -29.17
N ASN A 26 17.79 -5.78 -30.50
CA ASN A 26 16.83 -6.53 -31.30
C ASN A 26 17.31 -7.98 -31.50
N GLY A 27 16.45 -8.98 -31.25
CA GLY A 27 16.50 -10.28 -31.94
C GLY A 27 16.66 -11.54 -31.08
N TYR A 28 17.28 -11.47 -29.91
CA TYR A 28 17.38 -12.61 -28.98
C TYR A 28 17.39 -12.06 -27.56
N LEU A 29 16.66 -12.69 -26.63
CA LEU A 29 16.83 -12.44 -25.20
C LEU A 29 18.16 -13.09 -24.78
N PRO A 30 19.19 -12.30 -24.38
CA PRO A 30 20.36 -12.86 -23.72
C PRO A 30 19.90 -13.75 -22.55
N LYS A 31 20.69 -14.78 -22.21
CA LYS A 31 20.37 -15.69 -21.10
C LYS A 31 20.07 -14.92 -19.81
N GLU A 32 20.77 -13.82 -19.59
CA GLU A 32 20.59 -12.93 -18.45
C GLU A 32 19.23 -12.22 -18.48
N SER A 33 18.71 -11.89 -19.67
CA SER A 33 17.40 -11.23 -19.85
C SER A 33 16.23 -12.19 -19.71
N VAL A 34 16.45 -13.51 -19.81
CA VAL A 34 15.40 -14.52 -19.57
C VAL A 34 14.90 -14.43 -18.13
N PHE A 35 15.81 -14.26 -17.17
CA PHE A 35 15.44 -14.11 -15.75
C PHE A 35 14.67 -12.81 -15.50
N ASP A 36 15.07 -11.70 -16.13
CA ASP A 36 14.32 -10.44 -16.03
C ASP A 36 12.92 -10.54 -16.65
N ALA A 37 12.81 -11.26 -17.77
CA ALA A 37 11.52 -11.52 -18.41
C ALA A 37 10.63 -12.36 -17.50
N GLU A 38 11.17 -13.42 -16.91
CA GLU A 38 10.46 -14.25 -15.96
C GLU A 38 9.99 -13.45 -14.74
N GLU A 39 10.87 -12.62 -14.17
CA GLU A 39 10.54 -11.73 -13.05
C GLU A 39 9.41 -10.76 -13.43
N TYR A 40 9.50 -10.11 -14.60
CA TYR A 40 8.48 -9.21 -15.11
C TYR A 40 7.13 -9.91 -15.28
N PHE A 41 7.09 -11.05 -15.96
CA PHE A 41 5.83 -11.78 -16.19
C PHE A 41 5.26 -12.33 -14.88
N ARG A 42 6.12 -12.72 -13.93
CA ARG A 42 5.70 -13.15 -12.60
C ARG A 42 5.08 -12.00 -11.82
N ALA A 43 5.74 -10.85 -11.75
CA ALA A 43 5.23 -9.65 -11.08
C ALA A 43 3.89 -9.19 -11.67
N ARG A 44 3.76 -9.19 -13.00
CA ARG A 44 2.51 -8.84 -13.68
C ARG A 44 1.38 -9.83 -13.35
N ARG A 45 1.67 -11.13 -13.35
CA ARG A 45 0.68 -12.14 -12.97
C ARG A 45 0.28 -12.02 -11.50
N ASP A 46 1.23 -11.71 -10.63
CA ASP A 46 0.95 -11.49 -9.22
C ASP A 46 0.02 -10.26 -9.05
N GLU A 47 0.30 -9.16 -9.74
CA GLU A 47 -0.56 -7.96 -9.77
C GLU A 47 -1.98 -8.28 -10.30
N GLU A 48 -2.09 -8.98 -11.43
CA GLU A 48 -3.37 -9.41 -12.03
C GLU A 48 -4.21 -10.28 -11.08
N LEU A 49 -3.56 -11.03 -10.18
CA LEU A 49 -4.20 -11.92 -9.22
C LEU A 49 -4.38 -11.30 -7.83
N GLY A 50 -4.01 -10.03 -7.63
CA GLY A 50 -4.02 -9.37 -6.31
C GLY A 50 -3.10 -10.06 -5.30
N ARG A 51 -1.99 -10.64 -5.78
CA ARG A 51 -0.98 -11.34 -5.02
C ARG A 51 0.21 -10.40 -4.78
N TRP A 52 0.77 -10.50 -3.59
CA TRP A 52 2.03 -9.86 -3.24
C TRP A 52 3.07 -10.91 -2.93
N ARG A 53 4.19 -10.89 -3.65
CA ARG A 53 5.27 -11.87 -3.48
C ARG A 53 6.28 -11.37 -2.46
N TYR A 54 6.64 -12.24 -1.52
CA TYR A 54 7.57 -11.87 -0.45
C TYR A 54 9.00 -11.73 -1.01
N PRO A 55 9.65 -10.55 -0.91
CA PRO A 55 10.93 -10.28 -1.59
C PRO A 55 12.11 -11.16 -1.13
N TYR A 56 12.07 -11.66 0.11
CA TYR A 56 13.17 -12.44 0.69
C TYR A 56 13.01 -13.96 0.50
N ASP A 57 11.81 -14.43 0.18
CA ASP A 57 11.54 -15.84 -0.14
C ASP A 57 10.39 -15.91 -1.15
N PRO A 58 10.70 -16.00 -2.46
CA PRO A 58 9.72 -15.94 -3.53
C PRO A 58 8.72 -17.10 -3.52
N ASP A 59 8.95 -18.18 -2.77
CA ASP A 59 7.97 -19.26 -2.62
C ASP A 59 6.75 -18.80 -1.83
N PHE A 60 6.83 -17.71 -1.07
CA PHE A 60 5.73 -17.18 -0.29
C PHE A 60 5.01 -16.05 -1.03
N VAL A 61 3.71 -16.25 -1.20
CA VAL A 61 2.79 -15.27 -1.76
C VAL A 61 1.75 -14.91 -0.71
N VAL A 62 1.46 -13.63 -0.59
CA VAL A 62 0.49 -13.07 0.33
C VAL A 62 -0.67 -12.51 -0.48
N ARG A 63 -1.91 -12.81 -0.08
CA ARG A 63 -3.11 -12.25 -0.67
C ARG A 63 -3.98 -11.68 0.44
N GLU A 64 -4.48 -10.47 0.24
CA GLU A 64 -5.52 -9.93 1.12
C GLU A 64 -6.83 -10.69 0.87
N ILE A 65 -7.43 -11.19 1.95
CA ILE A 65 -8.70 -11.92 1.88
C ILE A 65 -9.80 -11.09 2.52
N ASP A 66 -11.05 -11.41 2.17
CA ASP A 66 -12.22 -10.67 2.66
C ASP A 66 -12.18 -10.48 4.17
N ARG A 67 -12.58 -9.26 4.58
CA ARG A 67 -12.70 -8.91 5.99
C ARG A 67 -13.76 -9.81 6.62
N ASP A 68 -13.48 -10.23 7.84
CA ASP A 68 -14.47 -10.95 8.64
C ASP A 68 -15.58 -10.02 9.14
N SER A 69 -16.56 -10.61 9.82
CA SER A 69 -17.61 -9.89 10.54
C SER A 69 -17.10 -8.93 11.63
N PHE A 70 -15.81 -8.95 11.96
CA PHE A 70 -15.16 -8.04 12.92
C PHE A 70 -14.33 -6.95 12.22
N ASP A 71 -14.49 -6.79 10.91
CA ASP A 71 -13.77 -5.80 10.07
C ASP A 71 -12.24 -5.90 10.21
N ARG A 72 -11.72 -7.07 10.60
CA ARG A 72 -10.28 -7.24 10.77
C ARG A 72 -9.66 -7.55 9.43
N ARG A 73 -8.66 -6.76 9.07
CA ARG A 73 -7.80 -7.05 7.91
C ARG A 73 -7.12 -8.40 8.10
N ARG A 74 -7.24 -9.25 7.08
CA ARG A 74 -6.67 -10.60 7.06
C ARG A 74 -5.92 -10.84 5.77
N VAL A 75 -4.88 -11.65 5.86
CA VAL A 75 -4.08 -12.06 4.71
C VAL A 75 -3.91 -13.56 4.74
N GLU A 76 -3.98 -14.19 3.57
CA GLU A 76 -3.59 -15.56 3.37
C GLU A 76 -2.15 -15.59 2.87
N VAL A 77 -1.28 -16.29 3.57
CA VAL A 77 0.09 -16.57 3.15
C VAL A 77 0.13 -18.00 2.62
N LEU A 78 0.44 -18.14 1.33
CA LEU A 78 0.58 -19.39 0.61
C LEU A 78 2.06 -19.65 0.31
N ASN A 79 2.54 -20.85 0.64
CA ASN A 79 3.79 -21.36 0.09
C ASN A 79 3.48 -22.09 -1.23
N GLU A 80 3.93 -21.57 -2.36
CA GLU A 80 3.63 -22.13 -3.69
C GLU A 80 4.37 -23.46 -3.96
N ARG A 81 5.45 -23.75 -3.23
CA ARG A 81 6.19 -25.01 -3.36
C ARG A 81 5.52 -26.18 -2.62
N THR A 82 5.00 -25.92 -1.42
CA THR A 82 4.37 -26.97 -0.58
C THR A 82 2.84 -26.94 -0.62
N PHE A 83 2.25 -25.91 -1.22
CA PHE A 83 0.82 -25.59 -1.21
C PHE A 83 0.23 -25.35 0.19
N GLU A 84 1.08 -25.22 1.22
CA GLU A 84 0.61 -24.90 2.55
C GLU A 84 0.14 -23.44 2.63
N LYS A 85 -1.04 -23.25 3.23
CA LYS A 85 -1.62 -21.92 3.45
C LYS A 85 -1.86 -21.65 4.93
N THR A 86 -1.74 -20.39 5.33
CA THR A 86 -2.03 -19.95 6.70
C THR A 86 -2.58 -18.53 6.66
N VAL A 87 -3.62 -18.26 7.44
CA VAL A 87 -4.26 -16.94 7.52
C VAL A 87 -3.70 -16.18 8.71
N PHE A 88 -3.34 -14.92 8.49
CA PHE A 88 -2.84 -14.02 9.51
C PHE A 88 -3.71 -12.76 9.58
N ASN A 89 -3.72 -12.16 10.76
CA ASN A 89 -4.11 -10.77 10.99
C ASN A 89 -2.90 -10.04 11.61
N PRO A 90 -2.90 -8.69 11.68
CA PRO A 90 -1.77 -7.94 12.21
C PRO A 90 -1.35 -8.35 13.64
N VAL A 91 -2.30 -8.78 14.47
CA VAL A 91 -2.04 -9.15 15.88
C VAL A 91 -1.31 -10.49 15.98
N VAL A 92 -1.63 -11.44 15.10
CA VAL A 92 -1.04 -12.80 15.12
C VAL A 92 0.17 -12.96 14.20
N ALA A 93 0.53 -11.94 13.42
CA ALA A 93 1.70 -11.94 12.54
C ALA A 93 3.05 -11.72 13.28
N THR A 94 3.12 -12.08 14.56
CA THR A 94 4.25 -11.79 15.47
C THR A 94 5.24 -12.93 15.63
N GLY A 95 4.94 -14.13 15.14
CA GLY A 95 5.84 -15.28 15.20
C GLY A 95 7.06 -15.20 14.27
N GLU A 96 7.92 -16.22 14.35
CA GLU A 96 9.22 -16.25 13.66
C GLU A 96 9.30 -17.22 12.47
N SER A 97 8.22 -17.95 12.17
CA SER A 97 8.21 -18.80 10.98
C SER A 97 8.26 -17.96 9.70
N ALA A 98 8.73 -18.54 8.59
CA ALA A 98 8.79 -17.85 7.29
C ALA A 98 7.43 -17.24 6.88
N LYS A 99 6.32 -17.94 7.18
CA LYS A 99 4.96 -17.44 6.97
C LYS A 99 4.64 -16.19 7.79
N HIS A 100 5.05 -16.16 9.06
CA HIS A 100 4.85 -14.97 9.91
C HIS A 100 5.65 -13.78 9.39
N ARG A 101 6.92 -14.00 8.98
CA ARG A 101 7.74 -12.94 8.40
C ARG A 101 7.15 -12.39 7.10
N ALA A 102 6.64 -13.25 6.23
CA ALA A 102 5.95 -12.83 5.00
C ALA A 102 4.68 -12.02 5.30
N ALA A 103 3.85 -12.47 6.25
CA ALA A 103 2.66 -11.72 6.69
C ALA A 103 3.02 -10.35 7.27
N ARG A 104 4.03 -10.29 8.15
CA ARG A 104 4.50 -9.05 8.77
C ARG A 104 5.00 -8.06 7.74
N ALA A 105 5.88 -8.51 6.84
CA ALA A 105 6.40 -7.67 5.76
C ALA A 105 5.28 -7.16 4.84
N PHE A 106 4.25 -7.97 4.57
CA PHE A 106 3.08 -7.50 3.84
C PHE A 106 2.33 -6.38 4.57
N PHE A 107 2.08 -6.52 5.88
CA PHE A 107 1.40 -5.49 6.66
C PHE A 107 2.22 -4.20 6.78
N GLU A 108 3.55 -4.29 6.87
CA GLU A 108 4.47 -3.15 6.86
C GLU A 108 4.47 -2.43 5.51
N ALA A 109 4.53 -3.18 4.41
CA ALA A 109 4.50 -2.64 3.05
C ALA A 109 3.15 -2.05 2.64
N HIS A 110 2.07 -2.50 3.28
CA HIS A 110 0.71 -2.05 3.02
C HIS A 110 0.04 -1.62 4.32
N PRO A 111 0.33 -0.43 4.87
CA PRO A 111 -0.34 0.01 6.09
C PRO A 111 -1.87 0.03 5.91
N ALA A 112 -2.61 -0.35 6.96
CA ALA A 112 -4.07 -0.26 6.91
C ALA A 112 -4.50 1.19 6.62
N PRO A 113 -5.52 1.42 5.77
CA PRO A 113 -6.08 2.75 5.59
C PRO A 113 -6.48 3.33 6.94
N LYS A 114 -5.99 4.52 7.26
CA LYS A 114 -6.35 5.20 8.51
C LYS A 114 -7.81 5.68 8.41
N PRO A 115 -8.58 5.73 9.50
CA PRO A 115 -10.02 6.07 9.44
C PRO A 115 -10.31 7.38 8.70
N TRP A 116 -9.41 8.36 8.81
CA TRP A 116 -9.54 9.66 8.15
C TRP A 116 -9.11 9.68 6.67
N HIS A 117 -8.55 8.60 6.13
CA HIS A 117 -8.29 8.52 4.68
C HIS A 117 -9.60 8.52 3.87
N GLY A 118 -10.74 8.21 4.50
CA GLY A 118 -12.08 8.32 3.90
C GLY A 118 -12.80 9.63 4.26
N ALA A 119 -12.12 10.61 4.85
CA ALA A 119 -12.75 11.87 5.23
C ALA A 119 -13.21 12.66 3.99
N GLN A 120 -14.29 13.42 4.14
CA GLN A 120 -14.88 14.23 3.07
C GLN A 120 -14.63 15.72 3.29
N ALA A 121 -14.57 16.51 2.22
CA ALA A 121 -14.45 17.96 2.32
C ALA A 121 -15.59 18.56 3.16
N GLY A 122 -15.24 19.49 4.05
CA GLY A 122 -16.15 20.12 5.01
C GLY A 122 -16.26 19.40 6.36
N GLU A 123 -15.75 18.17 6.51
CA GLU A 123 -15.73 17.48 7.81
C GLU A 123 -14.72 18.12 8.77
N PHE A 124 -15.05 18.15 10.06
CA PHE A 124 -14.15 18.60 11.12
C PHE A 124 -13.57 17.42 11.88
N TRP A 125 -12.28 17.51 12.18
CA TRP A 125 -11.52 16.46 12.84
C TRP A 125 -10.58 17.06 13.88
N THR A 126 -10.43 16.39 15.02
CA THR A 126 -9.31 16.60 15.94
C THR A 126 -8.15 15.76 15.45
N VAL A 127 -7.08 16.41 14.99
CA VAL A 127 -5.90 15.78 14.39
C VAL A 127 -4.74 15.92 15.37
N THR A 128 -4.15 14.80 15.78
CA THR A 128 -2.90 14.78 16.54
C THR A 128 -1.73 14.66 15.57
N HIS A 129 -0.81 15.61 15.64
CA HIS A 129 0.42 15.61 14.86
C HIS A 129 1.54 16.26 15.66
N ALA A 130 2.77 15.73 15.58
CA ALA A 130 3.89 16.19 16.40
C ALA A 130 3.64 16.22 17.93
N GLY A 131 2.63 15.47 18.41
CA GLY A 131 2.23 15.46 19.82
C GLY A 131 1.22 16.54 20.22
N GLU A 132 0.75 17.35 19.27
CA GLU A 132 -0.23 18.42 19.49
C GLU A 132 -1.55 18.10 18.77
N ASP A 133 -2.66 18.36 19.48
CA ASP A 133 -4.02 18.20 18.96
C ASP A 133 -4.49 19.53 18.35
N GLU A 134 -4.93 19.47 17.10
CA GLU A 134 -5.51 20.62 16.41
C GLU A 134 -6.89 20.30 15.83
N THR A 135 -7.77 21.29 15.86
CA THR A 135 -9.04 21.22 15.13
C THR A 135 -8.78 21.61 13.68
N CYS A 136 -9.01 20.66 12.79
CA CYS A 136 -8.84 20.81 11.36
C CYS A 136 -10.17 20.63 10.63
N ARG A 137 -10.39 21.44 9.60
CA ARG A 137 -11.39 21.16 8.57
C ARG A 137 -10.73 20.39 7.44
N VAL A 138 -11.41 19.41 6.87
CA VAL A 138 -10.98 18.76 5.64
C VAL A 138 -11.34 19.66 4.47
N ASP A 139 -10.37 20.06 3.66
CA ASP A 139 -10.57 20.85 2.45
C ASP A 139 -9.96 20.17 1.23
N ASP A 140 -10.61 20.36 0.09
CA ASP A 140 -10.04 19.98 -1.20
C ASP A 140 -9.21 21.16 -1.74
N VAL A 141 -7.90 20.94 -1.81
CA VAL A 141 -6.96 21.90 -2.39
C VAL A 141 -6.38 21.29 -3.66
N ALA A 142 -6.90 21.72 -4.81
CA ALA A 142 -6.49 21.28 -6.14
C ALA A 142 -6.56 19.76 -6.37
N GLY A 143 -7.65 19.12 -5.91
CA GLY A 143 -7.90 17.68 -6.07
C GLY A 143 -7.21 16.83 -4.99
N THR A 144 -6.65 17.45 -3.96
CA THR A 144 -6.02 16.76 -2.83
C THR A 144 -6.72 17.16 -1.53
N LEU A 145 -7.27 16.18 -0.82
CA LEU A 145 -7.86 16.41 0.50
C LEU A 145 -6.77 16.69 1.54
N ARG A 146 -6.95 17.77 2.29
CA ARG A 146 -6.02 18.24 3.32
C ARG A 146 -6.75 18.54 4.61
N PHE A 147 -6.09 18.30 5.73
CA PHE A 147 -6.45 18.93 6.99
C PHE A 147 -5.94 20.37 6.99
N VAL A 148 -6.85 21.31 7.19
CA VAL A 148 -6.60 22.74 7.30
C VAL A 148 -6.96 23.20 8.71
N GLY A 149 -5.94 23.58 9.47
CA GLY A 149 -6.06 24.02 10.86
C GLY A 149 -6.94 25.27 10.94
N VAL A 150 -7.90 25.23 11.86
CA VAL A 150 -8.86 26.29 12.16
C VAL A 150 -8.32 27.13 13.31
N SER A 151 -7.10 27.64 13.20
CA SER A 151 -6.52 28.54 14.22
C SER A 151 -6.90 30.00 13.91
N GLY A 152 -7.38 30.72 14.92
CA GLY A 152 -7.81 32.12 14.76
C GLY A 152 -6.69 33.12 14.56
N TRP A 153 -5.44 32.78 14.93
CA TRP A 153 -4.31 33.72 14.95
C TRP A 153 -2.97 33.00 14.74
N GLY A 154 -2.45 33.05 13.52
CA GLY A 154 -1.05 32.73 13.20
C GLY A 154 -0.76 31.23 13.06
N THR A 155 -0.28 30.84 11.87
CA THR A 155 -0.02 29.47 11.39
C THR A 155 -1.26 28.59 11.24
N SER A 156 -1.79 28.53 10.02
CA SER A 156 -2.71 27.47 9.61
C SER A 156 -1.88 26.28 9.18
N VAL A 157 -2.07 25.16 9.87
CA VAL A 157 -1.52 23.87 9.46
C VAL A 157 -2.27 23.41 8.22
N SER A 158 -1.56 23.11 7.13
CA SER A 158 -2.15 22.55 5.92
C SER A 158 -1.37 21.33 5.48
N MET A 159 -1.91 20.14 5.72
CA MET A 159 -1.26 18.88 5.35
C MET A 159 -2.21 17.92 4.65
N PRO A 160 -1.74 17.10 3.69
CA PRO A 160 -2.55 16.03 3.12
C PRO A 160 -3.11 15.12 4.22
N ILE A 161 -4.34 14.61 4.05
CA ILE A 161 -4.92 13.64 5.01
C ILE A 161 -4.10 12.34 5.11
N THR A 162 -3.24 12.08 4.12
CA THR A 162 -2.29 10.96 4.07
C THR A 162 -0.93 11.28 4.70
N HIS A 163 -0.74 12.46 5.29
CA HIS A 163 0.54 12.87 5.83
C HIS A 163 1.01 11.93 6.95
N HIS A 164 2.26 11.47 6.87
CA HIS A 164 2.80 10.43 7.75
C HIS A 164 2.92 10.88 9.21
N SER A 165 3.05 12.18 9.47
CA SER A 165 3.14 12.74 10.83
C SER A 165 1.81 12.74 11.59
N ILE A 166 0.68 12.44 10.93
CA ILE A 166 -0.62 12.33 11.58
C ILE A 166 -0.65 11.00 12.34
N THR A 167 -0.66 11.07 13.67
CA THR A 167 -0.67 9.89 14.55
C THR A 167 -2.09 9.41 14.78
N THR A 168 -3.02 10.35 15.01
CA THR A 168 -4.44 10.09 15.26
C THR A 168 -5.28 11.20 14.63
N ALA A 169 -6.47 10.86 14.17
CA ALA A 169 -7.49 11.83 13.82
C ALA A 169 -8.86 11.28 14.21
N VAL A 170 -9.64 12.09 14.92
CA VAL A 170 -10.98 11.74 15.40
C VAL A 170 -11.97 12.69 14.79
N ARG A 171 -12.98 12.15 14.10
CA ARG A 171 -14.05 12.94 13.49
C ARG A 171 -14.84 13.63 14.59
N MET A 172 -15.02 14.94 14.47
CA MET A 172 -15.92 15.69 15.32
C MET A 172 -17.35 15.49 14.82
N VAL A 173 -18.24 15.02 15.70
CA VAL A 173 -19.66 14.99 15.40
C VAL A 173 -20.16 16.41 15.54
N ALA A 174 -20.67 17.01 14.47
CA ALA A 174 -21.38 18.28 14.60
C ALA A 174 -22.60 18.02 15.50
N GLU A 175 -22.62 18.63 16.70
CA GLU A 175 -23.87 18.75 17.44
C GLU A 175 -24.85 19.46 16.51
N ALA A 176 -25.91 18.77 16.11
CA ALA A 176 -26.99 19.39 15.35
C ALA A 176 -27.52 20.54 16.21
N ALA A 177 -27.25 21.78 15.78
CA ALA A 177 -27.88 22.95 16.36
C ALA A 177 -29.39 22.78 16.20
N ALA A 178 -30.06 22.45 17.30
CA ALA A 178 -31.51 22.37 17.40
C ALA A 178 -32.14 23.76 17.46
#